data_AF-A0A1U7GMA4-F1
#
_entry.id   AF-A0A1U7GMA4-F1
#
_cell.length_a   1.000
_cell.length_b   1.000
_cell.length_c   1.000
_cell.angle_alpha   90.00
_cell.angle_beta   90.00
_cell.angle_gamma   90.00
#
_symmetry.space_group_name_H-M   'P 1'
#
loop_
_entity.id
_entity.type
_entity.pdbx_description
1 polymer ?
#
loop_
_entity_poly.entity_id
_entity_poly.type
_entity_poly.pdbx_seq_one_letter_code
_entity_poly.pdbx_strand_id
1 'polypeptide(L)'
;MSEVHAARPAALPFLLWKTPPGLELILAQEGAAFEVVHDPHPFAFRGGRFVLFDGRRESPATLRLLLTSGHVAIDVDAFRKGEPVDPFDALVDDRPMRATWDVGGYTLRERVARRPKAAIRERIINRLRDEVLARDGVWMRLAPFPHPFRSAFNLRVDLDEPVAEDYFRFALARNLLDDCTTHFVSTAAYQAEREVLADLAGRDAQSHGHYHYVYRDPEANLRNLERADLILRDRGFEVEGFAAPHGRWNASLDDAMEALGYSYSSDFQLGYDDLPFFPWKDGRFSKVLQVPVHPICEGLFLDAGAADGRCVADHLAAVVAEKADAGEPAFVYGHPERRLGRMPEIPLALAATLDRRPLVWRTTLTEMARWWRWRASRKWLAIARGPGRVKVQFDDWDADYPLALEVQRGDFRSLIPLSGPRTILDLSALAYERRPTPARRVARPPEPDRRPASWRQLVRQAIDWETVTPVDEIPDATLAGRVKKGLRRWKLQRTGTS
;
A
#
# COMPACT_ATOMS: atom_id res chain seq x y z
N MET A 1 37.93 18.84 37.40
CA MET A 1 36.56 18.29 37.27
C MET A 1 36.37 17.94 35.81
N SER A 2 36.57 16.67 35.47
CA SER A 2 36.24 16.13 34.15
C SER A 2 34.72 16.16 34.04
N GLU A 3 34.18 17.06 33.23
CA GLU A 3 32.87 16.80 32.63
C GLU A 3 33.04 15.50 31.84
N VAL A 4 32.67 14.39 32.46
CA VAL A 4 32.34 13.18 31.73
C VAL A 4 31.20 13.62 30.82
N HIS A 5 31.53 13.95 29.56
CA HIS A 5 30.55 14.21 28.51
C HIS A 5 29.66 12.98 28.45
N ALA A 6 28.54 13.03 29.19
CA ALA A 6 27.49 12.03 29.09
C ALA A 6 27.18 11.93 27.61
N ALA A 7 27.47 10.76 27.03
CA ALA A 7 27.30 10.52 25.62
C ALA A 7 25.86 10.89 25.25
N ARG A 8 25.68 11.93 24.44
CA ARG A 8 24.35 12.34 23.98
C ARG A 8 23.74 11.13 23.26
N PRO A 9 22.50 10.73 23.57
CA PRO A 9 21.83 9.64 22.87
C PRO A 9 21.81 9.89 21.36
N ALA A 10 21.77 8.82 20.58
CA ALA A 10 21.63 8.94 19.12
C ALA A 10 20.34 9.72 18.78
N ALA A 11 20.38 10.55 17.76
CA ALA A 11 19.22 11.30 17.30
C ALA A 11 18.08 10.37 16.83
N LEU A 12 18.43 9.21 16.28
CA LEU A 12 17.55 8.10 15.92
C LEU A 12 18.24 6.78 16.25
N PRO A 13 17.51 5.68 16.53
CA PRO A 13 16.06 5.47 16.31
C PRO A 13 15.12 6.24 17.27
N PHE A 14 13.84 6.34 16.88
CA PHE A 14 12.74 6.57 17.82
C PHE A 14 12.53 5.34 18.70
N LEU A 15 12.43 5.53 20.01
CA LEU A 15 12.15 4.44 20.94
C LEU A 15 10.65 4.40 21.23
N LEU A 16 9.99 3.30 20.88
CA LEU A 16 8.55 3.14 21.04
C LEU A 16 8.25 2.40 22.35
N TRP A 17 7.58 3.08 23.29
CA TRP A 17 7.19 2.52 24.59
C TRP A 17 5.67 2.44 24.73
N LYS A 18 5.12 1.22 24.75
CA LYS A 18 3.68 0.95 24.90
C LYS A 18 2.80 1.68 23.86
N THR A 19 3.33 1.96 22.68
CA THR A 19 2.62 2.69 21.61
C THR A 19 1.55 1.85 20.91
N PRO A 20 0.58 2.48 20.22
CA PRO A 20 -0.37 1.76 19.39
C PRO A 20 0.28 1.23 18.08
N PRO A 21 -0.19 0.10 17.52
CA PRO A 21 0.38 -0.49 16.30
C PRO A 21 0.28 0.43 15.08
N GLY A 22 -0.72 1.30 15.03
CA GLY A 22 -0.84 2.30 13.96
C GLY A 22 0.35 3.26 13.89
N LEU A 23 1.03 3.55 15.01
CA LEU A 23 2.24 4.39 15.00
C LEU A 23 3.44 3.64 14.40
N GLU A 24 3.61 2.37 14.79
CA GLU A 24 4.66 1.51 14.26
C GLU A 24 4.51 1.34 12.74
N LEU A 25 3.28 1.08 12.29
CA LEU A 25 2.93 0.96 10.87
C LEU A 25 3.41 2.19 10.07
N ILE A 26 3.08 3.40 10.53
CA ILE A 26 3.41 4.60 9.77
C ILE A 26 4.89 4.98 9.83
N LEU A 27 5.59 4.70 10.94
CA LEU A 27 7.04 4.92 11.02
C LEU A 27 7.78 3.98 10.06
N ALA A 28 7.34 2.72 9.97
CA ALA A 28 7.84 1.75 9.01
C ALA A 28 7.57 2.18 7.56
N GLN A 29 6.34 2.64 7.25
CA GLN A 29 6.02 3.19 5.92
C GLN A 29 6.96 4.34 5.56
N GLU A 30 7.12 5.30 6.47
CA GLU A 30 7.98 6.46 6.28
C GLU A 30 9.48 6.09 6.19
N GLY A 31 9.89 4.90 6.66
CA GLY A 31 11.30 4.50 6.73
C GLY A 31 12.09 5.33 7.74
N ALA A 32 11.42 5.83 8.77
CA ALA A 32 12.07 6.42 9.93
C ALA A 32 12.67 5.28 10.77
N ALA A 33 13.89 5.45 11.27
CA ALA A 33 14.47 4.48 12.19
C ALA A 33 13.70 4.48 13.52
N PHE A 34 13.25 3.30 13.96
CA PHE A 34 12.60 3.12 15.25
C PHE A 34 12.95 1.74 15.86
N GLU A 35 12.74 1.62 17.17
CA GLU A 35 12.91 0.39 17.94
C GLU A 35 11.78 0.29 18.97
N VAL A 36 11.14 -0.88 19.06
CA VAL A 36 10.10 -1.15 20.07
C VAL A 36 10.77 -1.64 21.36
N VAL A 37 10.56 -0.90 22.44
CA VAL A 37 11.13 -1.21 23.76
C VAL A 37 10.13 -2.04 24.56
N HIS A 38 10.54 -3.25 24.94
CA HIS A 38 9.70 -4.16 25.74
C HIS A 38 10.14 -4.26 27.22
N ASP A 39 11.42 -4.02 27.51
CA ASP A 39 11.97 -4.13 28.85
C ASP A 39 11.83 -2.79 29.61
N PRO A 40 11.15 -2.74 30.77
CA PRO A 40 11.04 -1.55 31.62
C PRO A 40 12.35 -1.22 32.36
N HIS A 41 13.51 -1.40 31.73
CA HIS A 41 14.81 -1.10 32.31
C HIS A 41 15.44 0.14 31.66
N PRO A 42 16.03 1.08 32.42
CA PRO A 42 16.70 2.27 31.85
C PRO A 42 17.80 1.99 30.80
N PHE A 43 18.35 0.78 30.76
CA PHE A 43 19.36 0.38 29.78
C PHE A 43 18.74 0.14 28.40
N ALA A 44 17.47 -0.27 28.34
CA ALA A 44 16.75 -0.52 27.11
C ALA A 44 16.45 0.77 26.31
N PHE A 45 16.56 1.94 26.94
CA PHE A 45 16.31 3.24 26.31
C PHE A 45 17.56 3.91 25.74
N ARG A 46 18.72 3.25 25.76
CA ARG A 46 19.99 3.89 25.34
C ARG A 46 20.15 4.06 23.83
N GLY A 47 19.31 3.40 23.04
CA GLY A 47 19.41 3.38 21.58
C GLY A 47 19.08 4.73 20.93
N GLY A 48 18.27 5.58 21.55
CA GLY A 48 17.71 6.77 20.92
C GLY A 48 17.37 7.90 21.88
N ARG A 49 17.35 9.13 21.34
CA ARG A 49 17.02 10.36 22.08
C ARG A 49 15.51 10.52 22.30
N PHE A 50 14.71 10.23 21.27
CA PHE A 50 13.27 10.49 21.30
C PHE A 50 12.52 9.22 21.70
N VAL A 51 11.74 9.32 22.78
CA VAL A 51 10.91 8.23 23.30
C VAL A 51 9.45 8.56 23.04
N LEU A 52 8.82 7.82 22.14
CA LEU A 52 7.40 7.96 21.83
C LEU A 52 6.61 7.03 22.75
N PHE A 53 5.61 7.56 23.44
CA PHE A 53 4.76 6.76 24.34
C PHE A 53 3.31 7.18 24.24
N ASP A 54 2.38 6.29 24.61
CA ASP A 54 0.96 6.57 24.64
C ASP A 54 0.49 6.90 26.06
N GLY A 55 0.13 8.16 26.32
CA GLY A 55 -0.34 8.65 27.62
C GLY A 55 -1.59 7.95 28.17
N ARG A 56 -2.35 7.24 27.32
CA ARG A 56 -3.47 6.38 27.78
C ARG A 56 -3.03 5.09 28.44
N ARG A 57 -1.82 4.63 28.15
CA ARG A 57 -1.27 3.33 28.57
C ARG A 57 -0.14 3.47 29.60
N GLU A 58 0.51 4.63 29.64
CA GLU A 58 1.59 4.91 30.56
C GLU A 58 1.55 6.36 31.03
N SER A 59 1.78 6.57 32.32
CA SER A 59 1.85 7.93 32.85
C SER A 59 3.23 8.56 32.57
N PRO A 60 3.30 9.88 32.30
CA PRO A 60 4.58 10.57 32.16
C PRO A 60 5.48 10.43 33.41
N ALA A 61 4.89 10.28 34.60
CA ALA A 61 5.63 10.10 35.84
C ALA A 61 6.33 8.73 35.88
N THR A 62 5.62 7.66 35.51
CA THR A 62 6.20 6.31 35.41
C THR A 62 7.32 6.27 34.38
N LEU A 63 7.07 6.84 33.19
CA LEU A 63 8.05 6.86 32.12
C LEU A 63 9.33 7.59 32.54
N ARG A 64 9.23 8.72 33.24
CA ARG A 64 10.40 9.49 33.72
C ARG A 64 11.35 8.67 34.58
N LEU A 65 10.86 7.65 35.30
CA LEU A 65 11.71 6.75 36.10
C LEU A 65 12.61 5.86 35.23
N LEU A 66 12.24 5.66 33.97
CA LEU A 66 12.97 4.85 32.99
C LEU A 66 13.94 5.68 32.14
N LEU A 67 13.81 7.01 32.16
CA LEU A 67 14.52 7.91 31.25
C LEU A 67 15.67 8.64 31.94
N THR A 68 16.70 8.97 31.16
CA THR A 68 17.78 9.87 31.57
C THR A 68 17.48 11.31 31.13
N SER A 69 18.26 12.28 31.60
CA SER A 69 18.16 13.69 31.16
C SER A 69 18.47 13.90 29.67
N GLY A 70 19.07 12.93 29.00
CA GLY A 70 19.32 12.98 27.56
C GLY A 70 18.10 12.62 26.70
N HIS A 71 17.07 12.01 27.29
CA HIS A 71 15.88 11.58 26.55
C HIS A 71 14.84 12.70 26.44
N VAL A 72 14.08 12.63 25.35
CA VAL A 72 12.95 13.51 25.06
C VAL A 72 11.72 12.65 24.89
N ALA A 73 10.81 12.70 25.87
CA ALA A 73 9.54 11.99 25.79
C ALA A 73 8.52 12.78 24.95
N ILE A 74 7.86 12.11 24.02
CA ILE A 74 6.76 12.64 23.20
C ILE A 74 5.53 11.77 23.45
N ASP A 75 4.49 12.37 24.01
CA ASP A 75 3.20 11.71 24.24
C ASP A 75 2.37 11.74 22.95
N VAL A 76 2.17 10.58 22.34
CA VAL A 76 1.40 10.48 21.10
C VAL A 76 -0.11 10.56 21.33
N ASP A 77 -0.59 10.52 22.58
CA ASP A 77 -2.00 10.76 22.88
C ASP A 77 -2.43 12.17 22.52
N ALA A 78 -1.50 13.13 22.59
CA ALA A 78 -1.74 14.50 22.13
C ALA A 78 -2.17 14.56 20.66
N PHE A 79 -1.76 13.59 19.82
CA PHE A 79 -2.11 13.56 18.40
C PHE A 79 -3.57 13.15 18.13
N ARG A 80 -4.28 12.67 19.15
CA ARG A 80 -5.71 12.34 19.07
C ARG A 80 -6.60 13.55 19.32
N LYS A 81 -6.06 14.64 19.88
CA LYS A 81 -6.83 15.83 20.21
C LYS A 81 -7.42 16.45 18.93
N GLY A 82 -8.75 16.60 18.91
CA GLY A 82 -9.48 17.17 17.77
C GLY A 82 -9.72 16.19 16.62
N GLU A 83 -9.31 14.93 16.74
CA GLU A 83 -9.60 13.91 15.75
C GLU A 83 -11.00 13.30 15.99
N PRO A 84 -11.80 13.06 14.93
CA PRO A 84 -13.15 12.50 15.08
C PRO A 84 -13.15 11.02 15.49
N VAL A 85 -12.03 10.33 15.28
CA VAL A 85 -11.77 8.94 15.65
C VAL A 85 -10.33 8.82 16.07
N ASP A 86 -9.98 7.78 16.84
CA ASP A 86 -8.58 7.50 17.15
C ASP A 86 -7.79 7.28 15.85
N PRO A 87 -6.83 8.15 15.50
CA PRO A 87 -6.15 8.07 14.23
C PRO A 87 -5.23 6.84 14.14
N PHE A 88 -4.76 6.31 15.27
CA PHE A 88 -3.92 5.10 15.27
C PHE A 88 -4.76 3.85 15.04
N ASP A 89 -5.95 3.77 15.63
CA ASP A 89 -6.90 2.68 15.34
C ASP A 89 -7.39 2.77 13.89
N ALA A 90 -7.59 3.98 13.36
CA ALA A 90 -7.99 4.19 11.97
C ALA A 90 -6.93 3.74 10.94
N LEU A 91 -5.64 3.77 11.29
CA LEU A 91 -4.55 3.29 10.43
C LEU A 91 -4.53 1.76 10.33
N VAL A 92 -4.94 1.05 11.38
CA VAL A 92 -5.06 -0.42 11.39
C VAL A 92 -6.47 -0.94 11.10
N ASP A 93 -7.43 -0.04 10.85
CA ASP A 93 -8.80 -0.42 10.43
C ASP A 93 -8.76 -1.14 9.08
N ASP A 94 -9.31 -2.34 9.03
CA ASP A 94 -9.34 -3.21 7.87
C ASP A 94 -10.73 -3.26 7.21
N ARG A 95 -11.70 -2.49 7.74
CA ARG A 95 -13.08 -2.55 7.26
C ARG A 95 -13.22 -1.77 5.96
N PRO A 96 -13.99 -2.30 5.00
CA PRO A 96 -14.36 -1.55 3.81
C PRO A 96 -15.54 -0.60 4.09
N MET A 97 -15.70 0.40 3.23
CA MET A 97 -16.91 1.20 3.10
C MET A 97 -17.34 1.29 1.64
N ARG A 98 -18.62 1.55 1.40
CA ARG A 98 -19.08 2.01 0.09
C ARG A 98 -18.72 3.48 -0.05
N ALA A 99 -18.13 3.83 -1.17
CA ALA A 99 -17.56 5.12 -1.46
C ALA A 99 -18.16 5.70 -2.74
N THR A 100 -18.22 7.02 -2.80
CA THR A 100 -18.59 7.78 -4.00
C THR A 100 -17.56 8.87 -4.30
N TRP A 101 -17.34 9.10 -5.60
CA TRP A 101 -16.60 10.26 -6.11
C TRP A 101 -17.43 10.95 -7.18
N ASP A 102 -17.35 12.27 -7.24
CA ASP A 102 -17.87 13.04 -8.38
C ASP A 102 -16.69 13.53 -9.22
N VAL A 103 -16.54 12.95 -10.40
CA VAL A 103 -15.41 13.19 -11.32
C VAL A 103 -15.94 13.53 -12.70
N GLY A 104 -15.65 14.72 -13.19
CA GLY A 104 -16.02 15.12 -14.56
C GLY A 104 -17.53 15.07 -14.84
N GLY A 105 -18.38 15.22 -13.82
CA GLY A 105 -19.84 15.10 -13.94
C GLY A 105 -20.38 13.69 -13.75
N TYR A 106 -19.53 12.69 -13.51
CA TYR A 106 -19.92 11.32 -13.23
C TYR A 106 -19.83 11.00 -11.73
N THR A 107 -20.87 10.37 -11.17
CA THR A 107 -20.85 9.85 -9.81
C THR A 107 -20.39 8.39 -9.83
N LEU A 108 -19.09 8.21 -9.57
CA LEU A 108 -18.40 6.92 -9.51
C LEU A 108 -18.63 6.25 -8.15
N ARG A 109 -18.66 4.91 -8.12
CA ARG A 109 -19.01 4.15 -6.92
C ARG A 109 -18.18 2.89 -6.79
N GLU A 110 -17.57 2.68 -5.63
CA GLU A 110 -16.78 1.48 -5.35
C GLU A 110 -16.82 1.15 -3.85
N ARG A 111 -16.38 -0.04 -3.46
CA ARG A 111 -16.05 -0.39 -2.08
C ARG A 111 -14.54 -0.26 -1.87
N VAL A 112 -14.13 0.60 -0.95
CA VAL A 112 -12.71 0.86 -0.62
C VAL A 112 -12.50 0.83 0.88
N ALA A 113 -11.26 1.03 1.34
CA ALA A 113 -10.94 1.15 2.75
C ALA A 113 -11.78 2.23 3.42
N ARG A 114 -12.30 1.94 4.62
CA ARG A 114 -13.15 2.90 5.35
C ARG A 114 -12.44 4.20 5.72
N ARG A 115 -11.12 4.14 5.88
CA ARG A 115 -10.30 5.24 6.38
C ARG A 115 -9.33 5.70 5.30
N PRO A 116 -9.16 7.02 5.07
CA PRO A 116 -8.15 7.54 4.16
C PRO A 116 -6.77 7.48 4.83
N LYS A 117 -6.18 6.29 4.88
CA LYS A 117 -4.94 6.00 5.65
C LYS A 117 -3.78 6.92 5.28
N ALA A 118 -3.59 7.22 3.99
CA ALA A 118 -2.58 8.16 3.52
C ALA A 118 -2.70 9.55 4.20
N ALA A 119 -3.90 10.13 4.19
CA ALA A 119 -4.15 11.45 4.78
C ALA A 119 -4.02 11.45 6.31
N ILE A 120 -4.36 10.33 6.96
CA ILE A 120 -4.18 10.17 8.41
C ILE A 120 -2.69 10.06 8.75
N ARG A 121 -1.94 9.24 8.00
CA ARG A 121 -0.48 9.12 8.15
C ARG A 121 0.19 10.46 7.98
N GLU A 122 -0.04 11.15 6.86
CA GLU A 122 0.59 12.43 6.55
C GLU A 122 0.41 13.44 7.68
N ARG A 123 -0.80 13.53 8.22
CA ARG A 123 -1.12 14.42 9.35
C ARG A 123 -0.34 14.04 10.61
N ILE A 124 -0.33 12.76 10.99
CA ILE A 124 0.39 12.31 12.19
C ILE A 124 1.91 12.52 12.02
N ILE A 125 2.47 12.15 10.88
CA ILE A 125 3.90 12.28 10.62
C ILE A 125 4.33 13.75 10.59
N ASN A 126 3.51 14.64 10.04
CA ASN A 126 3.78 16.08 10.09
C ASN A 126 3.78 16.58 11.54
N ARG A 127 2.78 16.22 12.36
CA ARG A 127 2.77 16.59 13.79
C ARG A 127 3.98 16.04 14.53
N LEU A 128 4.33 14.78 14.34
CA LEU A 128 5.50 14.17 14.97
C LEU A 128 6.79 14.87 14.55
N ARG A 129 6.92 15.21 13.27
CA ARG A 129 8.06 15.98 12.75
C ARG A 129 8.15 17.34 13.44
N ASP A 130 7.05 18.06 13.55
CA ASP A 130 7.01 19.37 14.22
C ASP A 130 7.43 19.25 15.69
N GLU A 131 6.96 18.23 16.41
CA GLU A 131 7.35 17.96 17.80
C GLU A 131 8.85 17.63 17.93
N VAL A 132 9.43 16.90 16.98
CA VAL A 132 10.87 16.59 16.94
C VAL A 132 11.68 17.87 16.66
N LEU A 133 11.28 18.67 15.68
CA LEU A 133 11.97 19.92 15.32
C LEU A 133 11.89 20.95 16.45
N ALA A 134 10.76 21.07 17.13
CA ALA A 134 10.56 21.97 18.28
C ALA A 134 11.46 21.64 19.49
N ARG A 135 12.11 20.47 19.49
CA ARG A 135 13.00 20.00 20.56
C ARG A 135 14.42 19.79 20.06
N ASP A 136 14.86 20.61 19.11
CA ASP A 136 16.19 20.58 18.50
C ASP A 136 16.55 19.20 17.93
N GLY A 137 15.55 18.50 17.39
CA GLY A 137 15.70 17.25 16.67
C GLY A 137 15.93 17.47 15.18
N VAL A 138 16.20 16.37 14.48
CA VAL A 138 16.25 16.34 13.02
C VAL A 138 15.39 15.20 12.54
N TRP A 139 14.56 15.45 11.53
CA TRP A 139 13.78 14.40 10.88
C TRP A 139 14.56 13.82 9.72
N MET A 140 14.86 12.52 9.80
CA MET A 140 15.53 11.75 8.75
C MET A 140 14.74 10.48 8.48
N ARG A 141 14.66 10.09 7.21
CA ARG A 141 14.02 8.84 6.78
C ARG A 141 14.72 8.26 5.56
N LEU A 142 14.58 6.95 5.35
CA LEU A 142 14.97 6.34 4.08
C LEU A 142 14.00 6.78 2.98
N ALA A 143 14.53 7.15 1.81
CA ALA A 143 13.72 7.53 0.66
C ALA A 143 12.71 6.41 0.31
N PRO A 144 11.47 6.75 -0.06
CA PRO A 144 10.46 5.74 -0.40
C PRO A 144 10.74 5.01 -1.74
N PHE A 145 11.65 5.53 -2.57
CA PHE A 145 11.99 4.97 -3.88
C PHE A 145 13.51 4.88 -4.04
N PRO A 146 14.02 3.98 -4.91
CA PRO A 146 15.44 3.93 -5.23
C PRO A 146 15.93 5.27 -5.79
N HIS A 147 17.11 5.71 -5.39
CA HIS A 147 17.73 6.92 -5.95
C HIS A 147 18.03 6.72 -7.44
N PRO A 148 17.76 7.70 -8.33
CA PRO A 148 17.41 9.11 -8.05
C PRO A 148 15.90 9.42 -8.07
N PHE A 149 15.04 8.42 -8.04
CA PHE A 149 13.62 8.60 -8.26
C PHE A 149 12.91 9.29 -7.08
N ARG A 150 11.88 10.07 -7.42
CA ARG A 150 11.08 10.86 -6.47
C ARG A 150 9.67 10.33 -6.27
N SER A 151 9.21 9.51 -7.21
CA SER A 151 7.92 8.83 -7.26
C SER A 151 8.11 7.49 -7.99
N ALA A 152 7.08 6.65 -8.02
CA ALA A 152 7.02 5.44 -8.83
C ALA A 152 5.69 5.39 -9.57
N PHE A 153 5.68 4.79 -10.75
CA PHE A 153 4.49 4.54 -11.56
C PHE A 153 4.38 3.07 -11.92
N ASN A 154 3.14 2.58 -11.92
CA ASN A 154 2.75 1.28 -12.42
C ASN A 154 1.33 1.37 -13.00
N LEU A 155 1.10 0.72 -14.13
CA LEU A 155 -0.23 0.36 -14.62
C LEU A 155 -0.50 -1.09 -14.22
N ARG A 156 -1.42 -1.28 -13.28
CA ARG A 156 -1.96 -2.60 -12.96
C ARG A 156 -3.05 -2.98 -13.96
N VAL A 157 -3.04 -4.22 -14.43
CA VAL A 157 -4.00 -4.73 -15.41
C VAL A 157 -4.62 -6.01 -14.86
N ASP A 158 -5.92 -5.99 -14.61
CA ASP A 158 -6.65 -7.17 -14.12
C ASP A 158 -7.29 -7.89 -15.30
N LEU A 159 -6.95 -9.17 -15.46
CA LEU A 159 -7.44 -10.06 -16.52
C LEU A 159 -8.54 -10.95 -15.96
N ASP A 160 -9.78 -10.50 -16.09
CA ASP A 160 -10.95 -11.06 -15.41
C ASP A 160 -11.78 -11.99 -16.30
N GLU A 161 -11.80 -11.72 -17.60
CA GLU A 161 -12.70 -12.38 -18.56
C GLU A 161 -11.93 -12.86 -19.80
N PRO A 162 -12.27 -14.01 -20.42
CA PRO A 162 -11.54 -14.51 -21.59
C PRO A 162 -11.92 -13.78 -22.88
N VAL A 163 -11.51 -12.52 -23.04
CA VAL A 163 -11.75 -11.72 -24.26
C VAL A 163 -10.42 -11.42 -24.93
N ALA A 164 -9.82 -12.45 -25.54
CA ALA A 164 -8.49 -12.38 -26.15
C ALA A 164 -8.33 -11.24 -27.17
N GLU A 165 -9.36 -10.93 -27.96
CA GLU A 165 -9.31 -9.82 -28.92
C GLU A 165 -9.07 -8.47 -28.24
N ASP A 166 -9.80 -8.18 -27.15
CA ASP A 166 -9.62 -6.94 -26.40
C ASP A 166 -8.27 -6.93 -25.65
N TYR A 167 -7.81 -8.10 -25.17
CA TYR A 167 -6.45 -8.24 -24.64
C TYR A 167 -5.39 -7.82 -25.68
N PHE A 168 -5.43 -8.38 -26.89
CA PHE A 168 -4.41 -8.09 -27.89
C PHE A 168 -4.47 -6.64 -28.41
N ARG A 169 -5.66 -6.03 -28.46
CA ARG A 169 -5.78 -4.59 -28.71
C ARG A 169 -5.10 -3.76 -27.62
N PHE A 170 -5.31 -4.13 -26.36
CA PHE A 170 -4.61 -3.50 -25.24
C PHE A 170 -3.09 -3.73 -25.32
N ALA A 171 -2.64 -4.96 -25.59
CA ALA A 171 -1.22 -5.31 -25.67
C ALA A 171 -0.46 -4.45 -26.69
N LEU A 172 -1.09 -4.10 -27.82
CA LEU A 172 -0.50 -3.16 -28.80
C LEU A 172 -0.20 -1.78 -28.20
N ALA A 173 -1.14 -1.23 -27.41
CA ALA A 173 -0.99 0.07 -26.76
C ALA A 173 -0.11 0.00 -25.50
N ARG A 174 -0.11 -1.13 -24.78
CA ARG A 174 0.70 -1.39 -23.59
C ARG A 174 2.19 -1.27 -23.86
N ASN A 175 2.67 -1.51 -25.08
CA ASN A 175 4.10 -1.46 -25.42
C ASN A 175 4.83 -0.19 -24.94
N LEU A 176 4.13 0.95 -24.83
CA LEU A 176 4.68 2.21 -24.30
C LEU A 176 4.87 2.22 -22.77
N LEU A 177 4.33 1.24 -22.06
CA LEU A 177 4.24 1.08 -20.61
C LEU A 177 4.67 -0.32 -20.15
N ASP A 178 5.24 -1.15 -21.04
CA ASP A 178 5.47 -2.58 -20.78
C ASP A 178 6.41 -2.80 -19.58
N ASP A 179 7.41 -1.94 -19.40
CA ASP A 179 8.37 -1.91 -18.29
C ASP A 179 7.77 -1.46 -16.94
N CYS A 180 6.54 -0.97 -16.95
CA CYS A 180 5.83 -0.51 -15.75
C CYS A 180 4.39 -1.02 -15.70
N THR A 181 4.13 -2.19 -16.28
CA THR A 181 2.83 -2.85 -16.24
C THR A 181 2.90 -4.16 -15.46
N THR A 182 1.96 -4.37 -14.54
CA THR A 182 1.77 -5.65 -13.84
C THR A 182 0.41 -6.23 -14.20
N HIS A 183 0.37 -7.50 -14.59
CA HIS A 183 -0.84 -8.19 -14.99
C HIS A 183 -1.28 -9.14 -13.89
N PHE A 184 -2.53 -9.10 -13.45
CA PHE A 184 -3.09 -10.08 -12.52
C PHE A 184 -4.06 -10.98 -13.28
N VAL A 185 -3.77 -12.28 -13.31
CA VAL A 185 -4.48 -13.25 -14.17
C VAL A 185 -5.46 -14.08 -13.36
N SER A 186 -6.74 -14.00 -13.71
CA SER A 186 -7.77 -14.95 -13.27
C SER A 186 -7.62 -16.25 -14.06
N THR A 187 -7.10 -17.30 -13.43
CA THR A 187 -6.75 -18.52 -14.18
C THR A 187 -7.97 -19.29 -14.69
N ALA A 188 -9.15 -19.17 -14.04
CA ALA A 188 -10.37 -19.77 -14.58
C ALA A 188 -10.76 -19.15 -15.92
N ALA A 189 -10.53 -17.85 -16.10
CA ALA A 189 -10.76 -17.15 -17.36
C ALA A 189 -9.69 -17.51 -18.40
N TYR A 190 -8.41 -17.38 -18.05
CA TYR A 190 -7.33 -17.37 -19.06
C TYR A 190 -6.55 -18.67 -19.25
N GLN A 191 -6.75 -19.72 -18.44
CA GLN A 191 -5.97 -20.97 -18.56
C GLN A 191 -6.05 -21.63 -19.95
N ALA A 192 -7.16 -21.43 -20.67
CA ALA A 192 -7.41 -21.95 -22.01
C ALA A 192 -6.89 -21.02 -23.13
N GLU A 193 -6.64 -19.75 -22.82
CA GLU A 193 -6.18 -18.72 -23.76
C GLU A 193 -4.66 -18.77 -23.93
N ARG A 194 -4.18 -19.81 -24.65
CA ARG A 194 -2.75 -20.11 -24.78
C ARG A 194 -1.95 -18.95 -25.36
N GLU A 195 -2.50 -18.23 -26.33
CA GLU A 195 -1.81 -17.12 -26.99
C GLU A 195 -1.65 -15.92 -26.04
N VAL A 196 -2.66 -15.63 -25.22
CA VAL A 196 -2.59 -14.57 -24.20
C VAL A 196 -1.53 -14.92 -23.16
N LEU A 197 -1.55 -16.15 -22.64
CA LEU A 197 -0.55 -16.59 -21.67
C LEU A 197 0.87 -16.62 -22.27
N ALA A 198 1.02 -16.94 -23.55
CA ALA A 198 2.30 -16.87 -24.24
C ALA A 198 2.80 -15.43 -24.39
N ASP A 199 1.92 -14.46 -24.66
CA ASP A 199 2.31 -13.04 -24.68
C ASP A 199 2.66 -12.53 -23.27
N LEU A 200 1.98 -13.00 -22.22
CA LEU A 200 2.32 -12.62 -20.84
C LEU A 200 3.63 -13.26 -20.35
N ALA A 201 4.11 -14.32 -20.98
CA ALA A 201 5.36 -14.96 -20.58
C ALA A 201 6.54 -13.99 -20.69
N GLY A 202 7.32 -13.87 -19.60
CA GLY A 202 8.42 -12.91 -19.51
C GLY A 202 8.02 -11.49 -19.09
N ARG A 203 6.73 -11.24 -18.82
CA ARG A 203 6.23 -10.00 -18.21
C ARG A 203 5.91 -10.23 -16.73
N ASP A 204 5.71 -9.15 -15.99
CA ASP A 204 5.22 -9.24 -14.63
C ASP A 204 3.74 -9.68 -14.65
N ALA A 205 3.52 -10.97 -14.51
CA ALA A 205 2.21 -11.61 -14.50
C ALA A 205 2.04 -12.41 -13.20
N GLN A 206 1.00 -12.05 -12.46
CA GLN A 206 0.78 -12.38 -11.07
C GLN A 206 -0.64 -12.93 -10.87
N SER A 207 -0.96 -13.42 -9.68
CA SER A 207 -2.21 -14.15 -9.44
C SER A 207 -3.39 -13.20 -9.21
N HIS A 208 -4.50 -13.43 -9.91
CA HIS A 208 -5.81 -12.84 -9.57
C HIS A 208 -6.76 -13.89 -8.97
N GLY A 209 -6.21 -15.02 -8.50
CA GLY A 209 -6.95 -16.19 -8.07
C GLY A 209 -7.41 -17.07 -9.22
N HIS A 210 -8.03 -18.21 -8.90
CA HIS A 210 -8.58 -19.07 -9.95
C HIS A 210 -9.91 -18.53 -10.41
N TYR A 211 -10.86 -18.47 -9.49
CA TYR A 211 -12.10 -17.75 -9.66
C TYR A 211 -11.89 -16.28 -9.28
N HIS A 212 -12.51 -15.38 -10.06
CA HIS A 212 -12.59 -13.95 -9.79
C HIS A 212 -13.54 -13.68 -8.60
N TYR A 213 -13.15 -14.17 -7.41
CA TYR A 213 -13.87 -14.00 -6.16
C TYR A 213 -12.94 -14.09 -4.94
N VAL A 214 -13.30 -13.34 -3.89
CA VAL A 214 -12.74 -13.49 -2.54
C VAL A 214 -13.82 -14.01 -1.62
N TYR A 215 -13.54 -15.14 -0.98
CA TYR A 215 -14.46 -15.86 -0.11
C TYR A 215 -14.37 -15.37 1.34
N ARG A 216 -15.41 -15.63 2.11
CA ARG A 216 -15.37 -15.52 3.58
C ARG A 216 -14.76 -16.75 4.25
N ASP A 217 -14.87 -17.89 3.59
CA ASP A 217 -14.37 -19.17 4.08
C ASP A 217 -12.85 -19.26 3.85
N PRO A 218 -12.03 -19.46 4.90
CA PRO A 218 -10.58 -19.52 4.77
C PRO A 218 -10.11 -20.63 3.83
N GLU A 219 -10.71 -21.82 3.92
CA GLU A 219 -10.32 -22.95 3.07
C GLU A 219 -10.66 -22.70 1.59
N ALA A 220 -11.79 -22.05 1.30
CA ALA A 220 -12.13 -21.66 -0.06
C ALA A 220 -11.14 -20.65 -0.65
N ASN A 221 -10.69 -19.66 0.14
CA ASN A 221 -9.62 -18.75 -0.29
C ASN A 221 -8.33 -19.49 -0.59
N LEU A 222 -7.91 -20.40 0.30
CA LEU A 222 -6.70 -21.19 0.10
C LEU A 222 -6.77 -22.04 -1.17
N ARG A 223 -7.84 -22.84 -1.36
CA ARG A 223 -8.01 -23.66 -2.57
C ARG A 223 -8.06 -22.82 -3.84
N ASN A 224 -8.69 -21.65 -3.79
CA ASN A 224 -8.76 -20.73 -4.94
C ASN A 224 -7.38 -20.21 -5.34
N LEU A 225 -6.53 -19.88 -4.36
CA LEU A 225 -5.17 -19.40 -4.60
C LEU A 225 -4.21 -20.52 -4.98
N GLU A 226 -4.27 -21.67 -4.32
CA GLU A 226 -3.47 -22.86 -4.64
C GLU A 226 -3.67 -23.29 -6.08
N ARG A 227 -4.93 -23.36 -6.54
CA ARG A 227 -5.23 -23.72 -7.92
C ARG A 227 -4.68 -22.71 -8.92
N ALA A 228 -4.75 -21.42 -8.62
CA ALA A 228 -4.19 -20.37 -9.48
C ALA A 228 -2.66 -20.45 -9.54
N ASP A 229 -2.02 -20.61 -8.38
CA ASP A 229 -0.57 -20.70 -8.25
C ASP A 229 -0.02 -21.91 -9.02
N LEU A 230 -0.65 -23.08 -8.86
CA LEU A 230 -0.32 -24.30 -9.63
C LEU A 230 -0.42 -24.05 -11.14
N ILE A 231 -1.54 -23.50 -11.62
CA ILE A 231 -1.73 -23.26 -13.06
C ILE A 231 -0.69 -22.28 -13.62
N LEU A 232 -0.40 -21.20 -12.90
CA LEU A 232 0.58 -20.19 -13.35
C LEU A 232 2.00 -20.75 -13.31
N ARG A 233 2.41 -21.41 -12.22
CA ARG A 233 3.75 -22.01 -12.11
C ARG A 233 3.98 -23.13 -13.13
N ASP A 234 2.98 -23.96 -13.40
CA ASP A 234 3.05 -25.00 -14.44
C ASP A 234 3.25 -24.40 -15.85
N ARG A 235 2.94 -23.12 -16.03
CA ARG A 235 3.17 -22.35 -17.26
C ARG A 235 4.44 -21.50 -17.22
N GLY A 236 5.26 -21.64 -16.17
CA GLY A 236 6.56 -20.99 -16.03
C GLY A 236 6.51 -19.56 -15.48
N PHE A 237 5.38 -19.12 -14.91
CA PHE A 237 5.29 -17.80 -14.28
C PHE A 237 5.93 -17.80 -12.89
N GLU A 238 6.68 -16.74 -12.58
CA GLU A 238 7.18 -16.46 -11.23
C GLU A 238 6.14 -15.67 -10.43
N VAL A 239 5.27 -16.40 -9.73
CA VAL A 239 4.20 -15.80 -8.94
C VAL A 239 4.72 -15.38 -7.57
N GLU A 240 4.63 -14.08 -7.30
CA GLU A 240 4.96 -13.43 -6.02
C GLU A 240 3.82 -12.54 -5.50
N GLY A 241 3.01 -12.01 -6.40
CA GLY A 241 1.98 -11.03 -6.13
C GLY A 241 0.57 -11.57 -6.27
N PHE A 242 -0.33 -10.98 -5.51
CA PHE A 242 -1.76 -11.19 -5.66
C PHE A 242 -2.50 -9.85 -5.79
N ALA A 243 -3.58 -9.84 -6.53
CA ALA A 243 -4.56 -8.77 -6.41
C ALA A 243 -5.93 -9.38 -6.20
N ALA A 244 -6.72 -8.84 -5.28
CA ALA A 244 -8.03 -9.38 -5.02
C ALA A 244 -9.05 -8.90 -6.06
N PRO A 245 -9.93 -9.79 -6.53
CA PRO A 245 -11.15 -9.44 -7.23
C PRO A 245 -11.93 -8.34 -6.52
N HIS A 246 -12.25 -7.26 -7.25
CA HIS A 246 -12.90 -6.05 -6.73
C HIS A 246 -12.14 -5.36 -5.57
N GLY A 247 -10.82 -5.52 -5.53
CA GLY A 247 -9.94 -4.97 -4.49
C GLY A 247 -10.33 -5.38 -3.07
N ARG A 248 -10.99 -6.53 -2.90
CA ARG A 248 -11.47 -7.03 -1.61
C ARG A 248 -10.33 -7.46 -0.72
N TRP A 249 -10.53 -7.38 0.58
CA TRP A 249 -9.57 -7.92 1.53
C TRP A 249 -10.32 -8.46 2.76
N ASN A 250 -9.80 -9.52 3.35
CA ASN A 250 -10.16 -9.98 4.69
C ASN A 250 -8.98 -10.78 5.28
N ALA A 251 -8.95 -10.95 6.60
CA ALA A 251 -7.86 -11.65 7.29
C ALA A 251 -7.65 -13.09 6.77
N SER A 252 -8.72 -13.80 6.40
CA SER A 252 -8.61 -15.18 5.88
C SER A 252 -7.95 -15.28 4.50
N LEU A 253 -8.15 -14.27 3.65
CA LEU A 253 -7.45 -14.15 2.38
C LEU A 253 -5.96 -13.89 2.61
N ASP A 254 -5.65 -12.99 3.56
CA ASP A 254 -4.29 -12.69 3.96
C ASP A 254 -3.58 -13.92 4.55
N ASP A 255 -4.25 -14.71 5.40
CA ASP A 255 -3.72 -15.99 5.89
C ASP A 255 -3.39 -16.97 4.75
N ALA A 256 -4.27 -17.08 3.75
CA ALA A 256 -4.04 -17.94 2.59
C ALA A 256 -2.84 -17.46 1.74
N MET A 257 -2.70 -16.14 1.56
CA MET A 257 -1.56 -15.54 0.88
C MET A 257 -0.25 -15.78 1.66
N GLU A 258 -0.25 -15.62 2.99
CA GLU A 258 0.91 -15.93 3.84
C GLU A 258 1.29 -17.40 3.77
N ALA A 259 0.32 -18.31 3.78
CA ALA A 259 0.55 -19.76 3.73
C ALA A 259 1.20 -20.20 2.41
N LEU A 260 0.83 -19.55 1.30
CA LEU A 260 1.38 -19.82 -0.03
C LEU A 260 2.67 -19.03 -0.34
N GLY A 261 3.09 -18.14 0.56
CA GLY A 261 4.33 -17.39 0.41
C GLY A 261 4.25 -16.21 -0.56
N TYR A 262 3.06 -15.67 -0.82
CA TYR A 262 2.94 -14.42 -1.57
C TYR A 262 3.71 -13.29 -0.87
N SER A 263 4.49 -12.54 -1.65
CA SER A 263 5.32 -11.45 -1.13
C SER A 263 4.52 -10.14 -1.05
N TYR A 264 3.48 -9.96 -1.86
CA TYR A 264 2.65 -8.77 -1.78
C TYR A 264 1.23 -8.98 -2.29
N SER A 265 0.35 -8.05 -1.90
CA SER A 265 -1.00 -7.90 -2.43
C SER A 265 -1.27 -6.47 -2.86
N SER A 266 -2.21 -6.25 -3.79
CA SER A 266 -2.64 -4.92 -4.20
C SER A 266 -4.16 -4.81 -4.14
N ASP A 267 -4.69 -4.30 -3.04
CA ASP A 267 -6.14 -4.19 -2.81
C ASP A 267 -6.51 -2.83 -2.22
N PHE A 268 -7.57 -2.22 -2.74
CA PHE A 268 -8.01 -0.89 -2.30
C PHE A 268 -9.03 -0.92 -1.15
N GLN A 269 -9.56 -2.09 -0.74
CA GLN A 269 -10.41 -2.21 0.46
C GLN A 269 -9.63 -2.18 1.78
N LEU A 270 -8.31 -2.34 1.74
CA LEU A 270 -7.44 -2.27 2.91
C LEU A 270 -6.69 -0.92 3.02
N GLY A 271 -6.30 -0.36 1.88
CA GLY A 271 -5.69 0.96 1.75
C GLY A 271 -5.58 1.36 0.28
N TYR A 272 -5.70 2.65 -0.02
CA TYR A 272 -5.61 3.19 -1.37
C TYR A 272 -4.80 4.49 -1.37
N ASP A 273 -4.18 4.82 -2.49
CA ASP A 273 -3.40 6.05 -2.69
C ASP A 273 -2.33 6.32 -1.62
N ASP A 274 -1.76 5.25 -1.03
CA ASP A 274 -0.83 5.31 0.10
C ASP A 274 0.53 4.65 -0.21
N LEU A 275 1.54 4.86 0.65
CA LEU A 275 2.79 4.08 0.59
C LEU A 275 2.54 2.62 0.99
N PRO A 276 3.30 1.65 0.44
CA PRO A 276 3.15 0.26 0.83
C PRO A 276 3.32 0.01 2.34
N PHE A 277 2.57 -0.93 2.89
CA PHE A 277 2.57 -1.23 4.32
C PHE A 277 2.26 -2.69 4.60
N PHE A 278 2.66 -3.18 5.77
CA PHE A 278 2.25 -4.49 6.26
C PHE A 278 0.94 -4.36 7.05
N PRO A 279 -0.16 -5.02 6.64
CA PRO A 279 -1.42 -4.96 7.37
C PRO A 279 -1.29 -5.43 8.81
N TRP A 280 -2.06 -4.83 9.72
CA TRP A 280 -2.17 -5.33 11.09
C TRP A 280 -3.40 -6.23 11.22
N LYS A 281 -3.22 -7.49 11.65
CA LYS A 281 -4.29 -8.47 11.88
C LYS A 281 -3.96 -9.32 13.11
N ASP A 282 -4.98 -9.66 13.90
CA ASP A 282 -4.87 -10.60 15.03
C ASP A 282 -3.68 -10.35 15.97
N GLY A 283 -3.38 -9.08 16.25
CA GLY A 283 -2.31 -8.70 17.17
C GLY A 283 -0.89 -8.74 16.58
N ARG A 284 -0.74 -8.86 15.26
CA ARG A 284 0.56 -8.82 14.57
C ARG A 284 0.49 -8.14 13.20
N PHE A 285 1.65 -7.83 12.64
CA PHE A 285 1.74 -7.48 11.22
C PHE A 285 1.70 -8.74 10.34
N SER A 286 1.04 -8.62 9.20
CA SER A 286 1.08 -9.61 8.12
C SER A 286 2.46 -9.66 7.48
N LYS A 287 2.82 -10.81 6.93
CA LYS A 287 4.02 -11.01 6.11
C LYS A 287 3.79 -10.58 4.66
N VAL A 288 2.54 -10.43 4.22
CA VAL A 288 2.20 -9.97 2.87
C VAL A 288 2.23 -8.45 2.87
N LEU A 289 3.02 -7.87 1.96
CA LEU A 289 3.09 -6.42 1.82
C LEU A 289 1.85 -5.93 1.06
N GLN A 290 1.12 -4.96 1.59
CA GLN A 290 0.12 -4.26 0.80
C GLN A 290 0.78 -3.18 -0.05
N VAL A 291 0.53 -3.21 -1.36
CA VAL A 291 0.90 -2.19 -2.35
C VAL A 291 -0.39 -1.49 -2.82
N PRO A 292 -0.78 -0.36 -2.20
CA PRO A 292 -2.02 0.35 -2.50
C PRO A 292 -2.07 0.83 -3.95
N VAL A 293 -3.26 0.83 -4.54
CA VAL A 293 -3.54 1.35 -5.88
C VAL A 293 -4.65 2.41 -5.81
N HIS A 294 -4.70 3.29 -6.81
CA HIS A 294 -5.82 4.22 -6.97
C HIS A 294 -7.12 3.44 -7.24
N PRO A 295 -8.23 3.70 -6.54
CA PRO A 295 -9.42 2.84 -6.60
C PRO A 295 -10.32 3.10 -7.82
N ILE A 296 -10.09 4.18 -8.57
CA ILE A 296 -10.88 4.51 -9.76
C ILE A 296 -10.22 3.93 -11.01
N CYS A 297 -10.98 3.14 -11.77
CA CYS A 297 -10.64 2.63 -13.10
C CYS A 297 -11.72 3.01 -14.13
N GLU A 298 -11.48 2.71 -15.40
CA GLU A 298 -12.41 2.91 -16.51
C GLU A 298 -13.78 2.26 -16.29
N GLY A 299 -13.82 1.13 -15.58
CA GLY A 299 -15.07 0.46 -15.24
C GLY A 299 -16.07 1.31 -14.51
N LEU A 300 -15.59 2.12 -13.55
CA LEU A 300 -16.47 2.95 -12.74
C LEU A 300 -17.12 4.06 -13.58
N PHE A 301 -16.42 4.56 -14.60
CA PHE A 301 -16.95 5.54 -15.53
C PHE A 301 -17.99 4.92 -16.46
N LEU A 302 -17.73 3.73 -16.99
CA LEU A 302 -18.69 2.98 -17.79
C LEU A 302 -19.98 2.67 -17.00
N ASP A 303 -19.84 2.23 -15.75
CA ASP A 303 -20.98 1.99 -14.84
C ASP A 303 -21.76 3.28 -14.53
N ALA A 304 -21.10 4.43 -14.58
CA ALA A 304 -21.71 5.75 -14.42
C ALA A 304 -22.29 6.32 -15.74
N GLY A 305 -22.18 5.58 -16.86
CA GLY A 305 -22.75 5.95 -18.15
C GLY A 305 -21.82 6.77 -19.06
N ALA A 306 -20.52 6.83 -18.77
CA ALA A 306 -19.56 7.42 -19.69
C ALA A 306 -19.49 6.59 -20.98
N ALA A 307 -19.53 7.26 -22.13
CA ALA A 307 -19.42 6.64 -23.44
C ALA A 307 -18.05 6.87 -24.12
N ASP A 308 -17.28 7.83 -23.60
CA ASP A 308 -16.00 8.29 -24.16
C ASP A 308 -14.88 8.04 -23.15
N GLY A 309 -13.85 7.29 -23.56
CA GLY A 309 -12.69 6.98 -22.72
C GLY A 309 -11.78 8.19 -22.50
N ARG A 310 -11.97 9.31 -23.21
CA ARG A 310 -11.23 10.55 -22.98
C ARG A 310 -11.35 11.08 -21.56
N CYS A 311 -12.55 11.06 -20.99
CA CYS A 311 -12.76 11.54 -19.61
C CYS A 311 -12.03 10.67 -18.58
N VAL A 312 -11.91 9.36 -18.86
CA VAL A 312 -11.15 8.41 -18.05
C VAL A 312 -9.66 8.69 -18.19
N ALA A 313 -9.17 8.85 -19.42
CA ALA A 313 -7.78 9.15 -19.72
C ALA A 313 -7.32 10.45 -19.04
N ASP A 314 -8.12 11.52 -19.14
CA ASP A 314 -7.83 12.80 -18.52
C ASP A 314 -7.80 12.70 -16.98
N HIS A 315 -8.71 11.95 -16.36
CA HIS A 315 -8.71 11.71 -14.92
C HIS A 315 -7.47 10.94 -14.46
N LEU A 316 -7.19 9.78 -15.08
CA LEU A 316 -6.06 8.93 -14.67
C LEU A 316 -4.72 9.62 -14.91
N ALA A 317 -4.55 10.33 -16.03
CA ALA A 317 -3.36 11.15 -16.28
C ALA A 317 -3.19 12.26 -15.24
N ALA A 318 -4.28 12.92 -14.83
CA ALA A 318 -4.24 13.95 -13.80
C ALA A 318 -3.88 13.38 -12.41
N VAL A 319 -4.42 12.22 -12.05
CA VAL A 319 -4.04 11.50 -10.81
C VAL A 319 -2.56 11.14 -10.81
N VAL A 320 -2.07 10.56 -11.91
CA VAL A 320 -0.65 10.17 -12.04
C VAL A 320 0.26 11.38 -11.96
N ALA A 321 -0.08 12.47 -12.67
CA ALA A 321 0.65 13.72 -12.63
C ALA A 321 0.74 14.28 -11.20
N GLU A 322 -0.39 14.40 -10.50
CA GLU A 322 -0.43 14.91 -9.13
C GLU A 322 0.43 14.06 -8.18
N LYS A 323 0.25 12.73 -8.21
CA LYS A 323 0.96 11.83 -7.30
C LYS A 323 2.45 11.83 -7.57
N ALA A 324 2.86 11.85 -8.84
CA ALA A 324 4.25 11.98 -9.21
C ALA A 324 4.87 13.29 -8.70
N ASP A 325 4.16 14.41 -8.87
CA ASP A 325 4.64 15.73 -8.44
C ASP A 325 4.68 15.86 -6.90
N ALA A 326 3.81 15.13 -6.18
CA ALA A 326 3.79 15.04 -4.72
C ALA A 326 4.87 14.10 -4.13
N GLY A 327 5.54 13.32 -4.99
CA GLY A 327 6.48 12.27 -4.59
C GLY A 327 5.79 11.07 -3.93
N GLU A 328 4.59 10.73 -4.38
CA GLU A 328 3.79 9.59 -3.94
C GLU A 328 3.81 8.48 -5.01
N PRO A 329 3.51 7.21 -4.67
CA PRO A 329 3.26 6.18 -5.68
C PRO A 329 2.05 6.55 -6.54
N ALA A 330 2.24 6.54 -7.86
CA ALA A 330 1.26 6.87 -8.89
C ALA A 330 0.75 5.58 -9.56
N PHE A 331 0.16 4.68 -8.76
CA PHE A 331 -0.31 3.38 -9.24
C PHE A 331 -1.79 3.46 -9.61
N VAL A 332 -2.11 3.15 -10.85
CA VAL A 332 -3.48 3.09 -11.39
C VAL A 332 -3.75 1.68 -11.90
N TYR A 333 -5.03 1.33 -12.07
CA TYR A 333 -5.41 0.03 -12.62
C TYR A 333 -6.51 0.14 -13.67
N GLY A 334 -6.61 -0.90 -14.49
CA GLY A 334 -7.71 -1.08 -15.43
C GLY A 334 -7.79 -2.52 -15.93
N HIS A 335 -8.72 -2.78 -16.84
CA HIS A 335 -9.01 -4.11 -17.36
C HIS A 335 -8.96 -4.08 -18.89
N PRO A 336 -8.39 -5.08 -19.58
CA PRO A 336 -8.41 -5.12 -21.04
C PRO A 336 -9.84 -5.27 -21.60
N GLU A 337 -10.63 -6.14 -20.99
CA GLU A 337 -11.84 -6.72 -21.58
C GLU A 337 -12.97 -5.71 -21.68
N ARG A 338 -13.38 -5.41 -22.92
CA ARG A 338 -14.38 -4.41 -23.26
C ARG A 338 -14.04 -2.99 -22.75
N ARG A 339 -12.79 -2.74 -22.39
CA ARG A 339 -12.32 -1.60 -21.60
C ARG A 339 -11.04 -1.03 -22.18
N LEU A 340 -9.86 -1.23 -21.57
CA LEU A 340 -8.58 -0.69 -22.07
C LEU A 340 -8.31 -1.13 -23.52
N GLY A 341 -8.73 -2.35 -23.91
CA GLY A 341 -8.65 -2.82 -25.30
C GLY A 341 -9.49 -2.02 -26.30
N ARG A 342 -10.43 -1.19 -25.83
CA ARG A 342 -11.30 -0.32 -26.62
C ARG A 342 -11.08 1.17 -26.34
N MET A 343 -10.19 1.51 -25.41
CA MET A 343 -9.89 2.87 -24.98
C MET A 343 -8.37 3.13 -25.04
N PRO A 344 -7.74 3.05 -26.23
CA PRO A 344 -6.29 3.22 -26.38
C PRO A 344 -5.81 4.61 -25.95
N GLU A 345 -6.68 5.61 -25.91
CA GLU A 345 -6.38 6.95 -25.40
C GLU A 345 -5.91 6.94 -23.93
N ILE A 346 -6.30 5.95 -23.13
CA ILE A 346 -5.89 5.83 -21.72
C ILE A 346 -4.38 5.53 -21.62
N PRO A 347 -3.86 4.38 -22.12
CA PRO A 347 -2.43 4.09 -22.08
C PRO A 347 -1.59 5.16 -22.80
N LEU A 348 -2.10 5.76 -23.89
CA LEU A 348 -1.43 6.87 -24.57
C LEU A 348 -1.30 8.12 -23.67
N ALA A 349 -2.36 8.50 -22.95
CA ALA A 349 -2.32 9.64 -22.03
C ALA A 349 -1.38 9.39 -20.84
N LEU A 350 -1.35 8.16 -20.32
CA LEU A 350 -0.44 7.74 -19.25
C LEU A 350 1.02 7.82 -19.71
N ALA A 351 1.35 7.25 -20.87
CA ALA A 351 2.70 7.32 -21.44
C ALA A 351 3.16 8.78 -21.62
N ALA A 352 2.33 9.63 -22.24
CA ALA A 352 2.63 11.05 -22.44
C ALA A 352 2.82 11.81 -21.11
N THR A 353 2.16 11.38 -20.04
CA THR A 353 2.31 11.96 -18.70
C THR A 353 3.66 11.61 -18.07
N LEU A 354 4.16 10.39 -18.32
CA LEU A 354 5.44 9.88 -17.81
C LEU A 354 6.64 10.42 -18.59
N ASP A 355 6.52 10.62 -19.91
CA ASP A 355 7.58 11.20 -20.74
C ASP A 355 8.05 12.57 -20.23
N ARG A 356 7.16 13.31 -19.56
CA ARG A 356 7.44 14.63 -18.96
C ARG A 356 8.04 14.54 -17.55
N ARG A 357 8.27 13.33 -17.01
CA ARG A 357 8.65 13.09 -15.61
C ARG A 357 9.76 12.02 -15.50
N PRO A 358 11.00 12.34 -15.92
CA PRO A 358 12.11 11.37 -15.93
C PRO A 358 12.55 10.90 -14.54
N LEU A 359 12.10 11.56 -13.46
CA LEU A 359 12.38 11.16 -12.07
C LEU A 359 11.27 10.30 -11.44
N VAL A 360 10.32 9.80 -12.25
CA VAL A 360 9.37 8.77 -11.85
C VAL A 360 9.98 7.41 -12.17
N TRP A 361 10.09 6.56 -11.16
CA TRP A 361 10.50 5.18 -11.34
C TRP A 361 9.40 4.41 -12.07
N ARG A 362 9.66 4.06 -13.33
CA ARG A 362 8.83 3.13 -14.09
C ARG A 362 9.14 1.73 -13.58
N THR A 363 8.16 1.07 -12.96
CA THR A 363 8.39 -0.19 -12.27
C THR A 363 7.18 -1.10 -12.30
N THR A 364 7.43 -2.38 -12.14
CA THR A 364 6.41 -3.39 -11.86
C THR A 364 6.03 -3.38 -10.36
N LEU A 365 4.85 -3.88 -10.00
CA LEU A 365 4.48 -4.01 -8.58
C LEU A 365 5.37 -5.03 -7.86
N THR A 366 5.84 -6.07 -8.56
CA THR A 366 6.80 -7.04 -8.02
C THR A 366 8.13 -6.36 -7.65
N GLU A 367 8.70 -5.56 -8.54
CA GLU A 367 9.92 -4.79 -8.24
C GLU A 367 9.72 -3.77 -7.11
N MET A 368 8.58 -3.06 -7.11
CA MET A 368 8.22 -2.15 -6.02
C MET A 368 8.15 -2.90 -4.68
N ALA A 369 7.53 -4.08 -4.66
CA ALA A 369 7.42 -4.90 -3.46
C ALA A 369 8.79 -5.39 -2.98
N ARG A 370 9.65 -5.86 -3.89
CA ARG A 370 11.03 -6.27 -3.58
C ARG A 370 11.84 -5.12 -2.99
N TRP A 371 11.82 -3.94 -3.63
CA TRP A 371 12.44 -2.72 -3.10
C TRP A 371 11.90 -2.37 -1.70
N TRP A 372 10.58 -2.39 -1.53
CA TRP A 372 9.98 -1.98 -0.28
C TRP A 372 10.32 -2.90 0.89
N ARG A 373 10.31 -4.23 0.65
CA ARG A 373 10.72 -5.23 1.64
C ARG A 373 12.20 -5.08 1.97
N TRP A 374 13.05 -4.91 0.95
CA TRP A 374 14.47 -4.64 1.12
C TRP A 374 14.70 -3.41 1.98
N ARG A 375 14.08 -2.27 1.63
CA ARG A 375 14.12 -1.01 2.36
C ARG A 375 13.64 -1.16 3.80
N ALA A 376 12.50 -1.81 4.03
CA ALA A 376 11.91 -1.99 5.36
C ALA A 376 12.78 -2.88 6.28
N SER A 377 13.59 -3.78 5.71
CA SER A 377 14.51 -4.61 6.49
C SER A 377 15.79 -3.88 6.94
N ARG A 378 16.06 -2.67 6.44
CA ARG A 378 17.27 -1.91 6.78
C ARG A 378 17.17 -1.33 8.19
N LYS A 379 18.06 -1.77 9.08
CA LYS A 379 18.24 -1.20 10.41
C LYS A 379 19.36 -0.17 10.40
N TRP A 380 19.06 1.03 10.90
CA TRP A 380 20.00 2.15 10.87
C TRP A 380 19.74 3.13 12.01
N LEU A 381 20.75 3.95 12.29
CA LEU A 381 20.74 4.92 13.37
C LEU A 381 21.48 6.21 12.97
N ALA A 382 21.18 7.30 13.66
CA ALA A 382 21.75 8.62 13.40
C ALA A 382 22.40 9.16 14.67
N ILE A 383 23.73 9.31 14.70
CA ILE A 383 24.50 9.73 15.88
C ILE A 383 24.99 11.16 15.69
N ALA A 384 24.69 12.06 16.64
CA ALA A 384 25.25 13.40 16.64
C ALA A 384 26.78 13.35 16.87
N ARG A 385 27.56 14.07 16.04
CA ARG A 385 29.04 14.14 16.10
C ARG A 385 29.57 15.56 16.32
N GLY A 386 28.75 16.40 16.95
CA GLY A 386 29.02 17.82 17.16
C GLY A 386 27.92 18.70 16.54
N PRO A 387 28.08 20.04 16.60
CA PRO A 387 27.11 20.98 16.03
C PRO A 387 26.89 20.71 14.54
N GLY A 388 25.64 20.48 14.14
CA GLY A 388 25.25 20.29 12.74
C GLY A 388 25.77 19.03 12.05
N ARG A 389 26.52 18.16 12.74
CA ARG A 389 27.10 16.94 12.14
C ARG A 389 26.42 15.68 12.66
N VAL A 390 26.00 14.83 11.73
CA VAL A 390 25.33 13.56 12.05
C VAL A 390 26.03 12.44 11.30
N LYS A 391 26.37 11.36 12.01
CA LYS A 391 26.82 10.11 11.42
C LYS A 391 25.62 9.18 11.29
N VAL A 392 25.28 8.82 10.06
CA VAL A 392 24.33 7.76 9.73
C VAL A 392 25.09 6.45 9.67
N GLN A 393 24.56 5.41 10.29
CA GLN A 393 25.17 4.09 10.33
C GLN A 393 24.09 3.02 10.20
N PHE A 394 24.36 2.03 9.36
CA PHE A 394 23.55 0.83 9.22
C PHE A 394 24.15 -0.31 10.05
N ASP A 395 23.29 -1.18 10.55
CA ASP A 395 23.72 -2.41 11.24
C ASP A 395 24.31 -3.40 10.25
N ASP A 396 23.65 -3.53 9.10
CA ASP A 396 24.09 -4.32 7.95
C ASP A 396 23.93 -3.48 6.67
N TRP A 397 24.92 -3.58 5.78
CA TRP A 397 24.95 -2.83 4.54
C TRP A 397 24.90 -3.77 3.34
N ASP A 398 24.12 -3.34 2.37
CA ASP A 398 23.78 -4.09 1.18
C ASP A 398 23.59 -3.06 0.07
N ALA A 399 24.14 -3.37 -1.10
CA ALA A 399 24.17 -2.47 -2.25
C ALA A 399 23.21 -2.89 -3.36
N ASP A 400 22.31 -3.85 -3.12
CA ASP A 400 21.36 -4.37 -4.11
C ASP A 400 20.48 -3.26 -4.71
N TYR A 401 20.19 -2.21 -3.93
CA TYR A 401 19.47 -1.04 -4.42
C TYR A 401 20.17 0.28 -4.09
N PRO A 402 20.07 1.30 -4.96
CA PRO A 402 20.61 2.63 -4.70
C PRO A 402 19.77 3.33 -3.62
N LEU A 403 20.24 3.27 -2.38
CA LEU A 403 19.56 3.86 -1.24
C LEU A 403 19.86 5.36 -1.12
N ALA A 404 18.86 6.12 -0.70
CA ALA A 404 19.02 7.52 -0.31
C ALA A 404 18.40 7.80 1.06
N LEU A 405 18.98 8.77 1.76
CA LEU A 405 18.42 9.36 2.97
C LEU A 405 17.74 10.67 2.62
N GLU A 406 16.53 10.87 3.11
CA GLU A 406 15.86 12.17 3.08
C GLU A 406 16.02 12.86 4.45
N VAL A 407 16.55 14.08 4.43
CA VAL A 407 16.65 14.95 5.60
C VAL A 407 15.68 16.11 5.43
N GLN A 408 14.78 16.31 6.40
CA GLN A 408 13.75 17.35 6.31
C GLN A 408 13.95 18.47 7.33
N ARG A 409 13.68 19.72 6.89
CA ARG A 409 13.66 20.94 7.69
C ARG A 409 12.48 21.82 7.26
N GLY A 410 11.41 21.84 8.06
CA GLY A 410 10.16 22.52 7.68
C GLY A 410 9.64 21.99 6.34
N ASP A 411 9.37 22.91 5.41
CA ASP A 411 8.89 22.62 4.04
C ASP A 411 10.01 22.18 3.08
N PHE A 412 11.25 22.10 3.54
CA PHE A 412 12.40 21.78 2.71
C PHE A 412 12.92 20.38 2.99
N ARG A 413 13.41 19.71 1.95
CA ARG A 413 14.07 18.40 2.04
C ARG A 413 15.39 18.38 1.29
N SER A 414 16.28 17.49 1.71
CA SER A 414 17.50 17.15 0.99
C SER A 414 17.54 15.64 0.80
N LEU A 415 17.77 15.18 -0.43
CA LEU A 415 17.89 13.76 -0.76
C LEU A 415 19.36 13.42 -0.99
N ILE A 416 19.90 12.49 -0.20
CA ILE A 416 21.33 12.20 -0.12
C ILE A 416 21.55 10.75 -0.51
N PRO A 417 22.21 10.44 -1.64
CA PRO A 417 22.55 9.06 -1.97
C PRO A 417 23.54 8.51 -0.94
N LEU A 418 23.34 7.26 -0.56
CA LEU A 418 24.19 6.54 0.39
C LEU A 418 25.01 5.51 -0.38
N SER A 419 26.33 5.49 -0.16
CA SER A 419 27.27 4.61 -0.88
C SER A 419 27.95 3.57 0.01
N GLY A 420 27.60 3.49 1.29
CA GLY A 420 28.22 2.56 2.22
C GLY A 420 27.57 2.51 3.59
N PRO A 421 28.06 1.63 4.49
CA PRO A 421 27.48 1.37 5.81
C PRO A 421 27.49 2.57 6.75
N ARG A 422 28.29 3.59 6.44
CA ARG A 422 28.50 4.78 7.27
C ARG A 422 28.62 6.01 6.40
N THR A 423 27.88 7.05 6.76
CA THR A 423 27.94 8.35 6.08
C THR A 423 27.95 9.46 7.12
N ILE A 424 28.85 10.43 6.96
CA ILE A 424 28.89 11.63 7.80
C ILE A 424 28.25 12.77 7.02
N LEU A 425 27.24 13.38 7.61
CA LEU A 425 26.48 14.48 7.03
C LEU A 425 26.79 15.76 7.80
N ASP A 426 27.16 16.82 7.08
CA ASP A 426 27.14 18.18 7.59
C ASP A 426 25.81 18.83 7.17
N LEU A 427 24.88 18.93 8.12
CA LEU A 427 23.53 19.41 7.86
C LEU A 427 23.49 20.90 7.47
N SER A 428 24.56 21.65 7.70
CA SER A 428 24.65 23.05 7.26
C SER A 428 25.05 23.18 5.79
N ALA A 429 25.69 22.14 5.23
CA ALA A 429 26.16 22.11 3.85
C ALA A 429 25.19 21.41 2.86
N LEU A 430 24.06 20.88 3.36
CA LEU A 430 23.09 20.20 2.51
C LEU A 430 22.33 21.18 1.61
N ALA A 431 22.15 20.80 0.35
CA ALA A 431 21.25 21.49 -0.56
C ALA A 431 19.81 21.08 -0.29
N TYR A 432 18.98 22.05 0.05
CA TYR A 432 17.58 21.86 0.39
C TYR A 432 16.68 22.35 -0.75
N GLU A 433 15.77 21.49 -1.20
CA GLU A 433 14.70 21.83 -2.13
C GLU A 433 13.37 21.97 -1.38
N ARG A 434 12.55 22.93 -1.81
CA ARG A 434 11.19 23.06 -1.27
C ARG A 434 10.35 21.88 -1.77
N ARG A 435 9.65 21.21 -0.85
CA ARG A 435 8.70 20.16 -1.24
C ARG A 435 7.52 20.81 -1.97
N PRO A 436 7.16 20.33 -3.18
CA PRO A 436 5.94 20.79 -3.84
C PRO A 436 4.74 20.39 -2.98
N THR A 437 3.94 21.37 -2.58
CA THR A 437 2.60 21.12 -2.03
C THR A 437 1.61 21.35 -3.18
N PRO A 438 0.88 20.33 -3.64
CA PRO A 438 -0.11 20.53 -4.69
C PRO A 438 -1.13 21.57 -4.24
N ALA A 439 -1.37 22.60 -5.06
CA ALA A 439 -2.39 23.61 -4.77
C ALA A 439 -3.81 23.00 -4.71
N ARG A 440 -4.03 21.89 -5.42
CA ARG A 440 -5.28 21.12 -5.42
C ARG A 440 -4.98 19.64 -5.64
N ARG A 441 -5.54 18.77 -4.78
CA ARG A 441 -5.60 17.32 -5.01
C ARG A 441 -6.79 16.96 -5.92
N VAL A 442 -6.49 16.36 -7.06
CA VAL A 442 -7.37 15.58 -7.97
C VAL A 442 -7.79 14.28 -7.27
N ALA A 443 -6.83 13.54 -6.70
CA ALA A 443 -7.11 12.35 -5.90
C ALA A 443 -7.63 12.75 -4.51
N ARG A 444 -8.97 12.88 -4.39
CA ARG A 444 -9.62 13.17 -3.11
C ARG A 444 -10.11 11.88 -2.45
N PRO A 445 -10.05 11.79 -1.11
CA PRO A 445 -10.77 10.76 -0.39
C PRO A 445 -12.25 10.74 -0.81
N PRO A 446 -12.84 9.56 -1.07
CA PRO A 446 -14.26 9.45 -1.36
C PRO A 446 -15.12 9.88 -0.18
N GLU A 447 -16.37 10.17 -0.51
CA GLU A 447 -17.43 10.31 0.48
C GLU A 447 -18.08 8.93 0.76
N PRO A 448 -18.49 8.65 2.01
CA PRO A 448 -19.25 7.44 2.31
C PRO A 448 -20.62 7.45 1.60
N ASP A 449 -20.92 6.37 0.86
CA ASP A 449 -22.24 6.18 0.26
C ASP A 449 -23.27 5.85 1.35
N ARG A 450 -24.11 6.82 1.68
CA ARG A 450 -25.09 6.72 2.79
C ARG A 450 -26.35 5.94 2.43
N ARG A 451 -26.48 5.43 1.20
CA ARG A 451 -27.68 4.70 0.79
C ARG A 451 -27.77 3.36 1.54
N PRO A 452 -28.93 3.03 2.15
CA PRO A 452 -29.07 1.79 2.89
C PRO A 452 -28.84 0.59 1.97
N ALA A 453 -28.21 -0.45 2.51
CA ALA A 453 -28.13 -1.73 1.80
C ALA A 453 -29.55 -2.28 1.64
N SER A 454 -29.91 -2.72 0.43
CA SER A 454 -31.17 -3.41 0.24
C SER A 454 -31.17 -4.74 0.99
N TRP A 455 -32.35 -5.22 1.41
CA TRP A 455 -32.51 -6.55 2.00
C TRP A 455 -31.83 -7.65 1.15
N ARG A 456 -31.99 -7.57 -0.18
CA ARG A 456 -31.35 -8.49 -1.13
C ARG A 456 -29.81 -8.47 -1.04
N GLN A 457 -29.21 -7.28 -0.89
CA GLN A 457 -27.76 -7.16 -0.72
C GLN A 457 -27.30 -7.73 0.63
N LEU A 458 -28.05 -7.47 1.71
CA LEU A 458 -27.75 -8.02 3.04
C LEU A 458 -27.78 -9.55 3.02
N VAL A 459 -28.82 -10.15 2.44
CA VAL A 459 -28.91 -11.62 2.30
C VAL A 459 -27.77 -12.16 1.45
N ARG A 460 -27.47 -11.55 0.29
CA ARG A 460 -26.35 -11.97 -0.57
C ARG A 460 -25.01 -11.93 0.16
N GLN A 461 -24.77 -10.88 0.95
CA GLN A 461 -23.57 -10.78 1.77
C GLN A 461 -23.56 -11.85 2.86
N ALA A 462 -24.68 -12.08 3.56
CA ALA A 462 -24.78 -13.06 4.64
C ALA A 462 -24.43 -14.49 4.19
N ILE A 463 -24.83 -14.88 2.99
CA ILE A 463 -24.59 -16.22 2.43
C ILE A 463 -23.36 -16.30 1.51
N ASP A 464 -22.56 -15.24 1.43
CA ASP A 464 -21.40 -15.14 0.51
C ASP A 464 -21.75 -15.50 -0.94
N TRP A 465 -22.85 -14.92 -1.43
CA TRP A 465 -23.43 -15.27 -2.72
C TRP A 465 -22.49 -14.89 -3.89
N GLU A 466 -22.22 -15.87 -4.74
CA GLU A 466 -21.57 -15.70 -6.04
C GLU A 466 -22.00 -16.80 -7.01
N THR A 467 -21.61 -16.65 -8.28
CA THR A 467 -22.03 -17.52 -9.38
C THR A 467 -20.85 -18.08 -10.19
N VAL A 468 -19.61 -17.75 -9.84
CA VAL A 468 -18.40 -18.11 -10.60
C VAL A 468 -17.86 -19.49 -10.22
N THR A 469 -18.03 -19.90 -8.97
CA THR A 469 -17.58 -21.20 -8.44
C THR A 469 -18.56 -22.29 -8.90
N PRO A 470 -18.12 -23.44 -9.42
CA PRO A 470 -19.03 -24.56 -9.71
C PRO A 470 -19.80 -24.99 -8.46
N VAL A 471 -21.08 -25.33 -8.61
CA VAL A 471 -21.97 -25.64 -7.48
C VAL A 471 -21.44 -26.79 -6.61
N ASP A 472 -20.79 -27.77 -7.23
CA ASP A 472 -20.25 -28.93 -6.53
C ASP A 472 -18.95 -28.63 -5.79
N GLU A 473 -18.23 -27.56 -6.16
CA GLU A 473 -17.04 -27.06 -5.47
C GLU A 473 -17.39 -26.13 -4.28
N ILE A 474 -18.67 -25.78 -4.08
CA ILE A 474 -19.10 -24.97 -2.92
C ILE A 474 -19.03 -25.82 -1.65
N PRO A 475 -18.28 -25.38 -0.61
CA PRO A 475 -18.20 -26.07 0.66
C PRO A 475 -19.58 -26.14 1.35
N ASP A 476 -19.91 -27.29 1.93
CA ASP A 476 -21.14 -27.53 2.69
C ASP A 476 -20.89 -27.63 4.21
N ALA A 477 -19.66 -27.39 4.66
CA ALA A 477 -19.28 -27.38 6.07
C ALA A 477 -20.03 -26.29 6.88
N THR A 478 -20.37 -25.16 6.25
CA THR A 478 -21.06 -24.05 6.91
C THR A 478 -22.55 -24.00 6.53
N LEU A 479 -23.39 -23.41 7.40
CA LEU A 479 -24.80 -23.17 7.08
C LEU A 479 -24.95 -22.26 5.85
N ALA A 480 -24.14 -21.20 5.77
CA ALA A 480 -24.11 -20.29 4.63
C ALA A 480 -23.80 -21.05 3.31
N GLY A 481 -22.78 -21.92 3.34
CA GLY A 481 -22.42 -22.78 2.21
C GLY A 481 -23.55 -23.71 1.77
N ARG A 482 -24.20 -24.39 2.71
CA ARG A 482 -25.38 -25.26 2.44
C ARG A 482 -26.54 -24.49 1.82
N VAL A 483 -26.88 -23.32 2.37
CA VAL A 483 -27.95 -22.45 1.85
C VAL A 483 -27.59 -21.96 0.44
N LYS A 484 -26.37 -21.48 0.22
CA LYS A 484 -25.88 -21.03 -1.09
C LYS A 484 -25.94 -22.16 -2.13
N LYS A 485 -25.41 -23.33 -1.79
CA LYS A 485 -25.42 -24.53 -2.66
C LYS A 485 -26.84 -24.96 -3.01
N GLY A 486 -27.75 -25.02 -2.01
CA GLY A 486 -29.15 -25.35 -2.22
C GLY A 486 -29.88 -24.37 -3.13
N LEU A 487 -29.71 -23.06 -2.90
CA LEU A 487 -30.29 -22.01 -3.73
C LEU A 487 -29.75 -22.02 -5.16
N ARG A 488 -28.46 -22.31 -5.37
CA ARG A 488 -27.88 -22.44 -6.71
C ARG A 488 -28.35 -23.68 -7.45
N ARG A 489 -28.48 -24.83 -6.77
CA ARG A 489 -29.09 -26.05 -7.36
C ARG A 489 -30.53 -25.81 -7.77
N TRP A 490 -31.32 -25.19 -6.90
CA TRP A 490 -32.70 -24.83 -7.21
C TRP A 490 -32.80 -23.89 -8.41
N LYS A 491 -31.94 -22.87 -8.49
CA LYS A 491 -31.86 -21.97 -9.64
C LYS A 491 -31.51 -22.74 -10.91
N LEU A 492 -30.46 -23.56 -10.88
CA LEU A 492 -30.02 -24.38 -12.01
C LEU A 492 -31.12 -25.30 -12.53
N GLN A 493 -31.87 -25.94 -11.63
CA GLN A 493 -33.02 -26.79 -11.99
C GLN A 493 -34.15 -26.01 -12.67
N ARG A 494 -34.37 -24.74 -12.29
CA ARG A 494 -35.45 -23.92 -12.84
C ARG A 494 -35.09 -23.20 -14.13
N THR A 495 -33.85 -22.73 -14.26
CA THR A 495 -33.45 -21.83 -15.34
C THR A 495 -32.43 -22.45 -16.30
N GLY A 496 -31.96 -23.66 -16.05
CA GLY A 496 -30.89 -24.30 -16.83
C GLY A 496 -29.54 -23.57 -16.76
N THR A 497 -29.42 -22.57 -15.88
CA THR A 497 -28.25 -21.68 -15.77
C THR A 497 -27.73 -21.69 -14.33
N SER A 498 -26.43 -21.95 -14.18
CA SER A 498 -25.75 -22.12 -12.88
C SER A 498 -25.55 -20.85 -12.06
#